data_AF-A0A1X0R3C4-F1
#
_entry.id   AF-A0A1X0R3C4-F1
#
_cell.length_a   1.000
_cell.length_b   1.000
_cell.length_c   1.000
_cell.angle_alpha   90.00
_cell.angle_beta   90.00
_cell.angle_gamma   90.00
#
_symmetry.space_group_name_H-M   'P 1'
#
loop_
_entity.id
_entity.type
_entity.pdbx_description
1 polymer ?
#
loop_
_entity_poly.entity_id
_entity_poly.type
_entity_poly.pdbx_seq_one_letter_code
_entity_poly.pdbx_strand_id
1 'polypeptide(L)'
;MFLFSKKSSSEITSKIEQTVNQETVDWTSVFEICKLVSQNKSGAKEARKLLQKKMMDNNPRIQMTSLEIMNALIENDWRTMQAEVTAKSFGEDLCRLASSKSIDPAVMVKLAESLDGWIVRYQGVSKTEALVKAQEEIVKQATMPRRGIRQSLEQPEVNIREMIEVAKNSAQVLSQTLSFTDPTKEDISKNTLIQVRILCKM
;
A
#
# COMPACT_ATOMS: atom_id res chain seq x y z
N MET A 1 24.80 33.14 -2.53
CA MET A 1 23.80 33.48 -1.49
C MET A 1 22.64 32.50 -1.62
N PHE A 2 22.61 31.45 -0.81
CA PHE A 2 21.54 30.45 -0.84
C PHE A 2 20.38 30.95 0.02
N LEU A 3 19.36 31.51 -0.62
CA LEU A 3 18.09 31.82 0.04
C LEU A 3 17.29 30.52 0.18
N PHE A 4 17.57 29.75 1.21
CA PHE A 4 16.63 28.76 1.70
C PHE A 4 15.44 29.52 2.30
N SER A 5 14.44 29.80 1.47
CA SER A 5 13.11 30.15 1.94
C SER A 5 12.64 28.96 2.78
N LYS A 6 12.63 29.12 4.11
CA LYS A 6 11.98 28.18 5.02
C LYS A 6 10.50 28.21 4.67
N LYS A 7 10.08 27.32 3.76
CA LYS A 7 8.67 27.10 3.46
C LYS A 7 8.02 26.74 4.78
N SER A 8 7.09 27.57 5.26
CA SER A 8 6.26 27.22 6.40
C SER A 8 5.63 25.86 6.11
N SER A 9 5.79 24.91 7.04
CA SER A 9 5.15 23.60 6.94
C SER A 9 3.65 23.84 6.79
N SER A 10 3.02 23.26 5.76
CA SER A 10 1.57 23.31 5.62
C SER A 10 0.93 22.46 6.71
N GLU A 11 -0.36 22.65 6.95
CA GLU A 11 -1.12 21.82 7.89
C GLU A 11 -1.03 20.34 7.50
N ILE A 12 -1.11 20.03 6.20
CA ILE A 12 -0.95 18.68 5.65
C ILE A 12 0.42 18.10 6.01
N THR A 13 1.51 18.83 5.73
CA THR A 13 2.85 18.31 6.01
C THR A 13 3.10 18.14 7.50
N SER A 14 2.60 19.06 8.32
CA SER A 14 2.71 18.98 9.78
C SER A 14 1.95 17.77 10.35
N LYS A 15 0.73 17.53 9.86
CA LYS A 15 -0.08 16.39 10.30
C LYS A 15 0.54 15.07 9.89
N ILE A 16 1.03 14.94 8.65
CA ILE A 16 1.75 13.74 8.19
C ILE A 16 3.00 13.49 9.05
N GLU A 17 3.79 14.52 9.33
CA GLU A 17 4.97 14.37 10.20
C GLU A 17 4.58 13.90 11.61
N GLN A 18 3.51 14.43 12.18
CA GLN A 18 3.00 13.98 13.47
C GLN A 18 2.62 12.49 13.43
N THR A 19 1.77 12.09 12.47
CA THR A 19 1.25 10.72 12.37
C THR A 19 2.35 9.70 12.10
N VAL A 20 3.30 10.00 11.20
CA VAL A 20 4.42 9.08 10.89
C VAL A 20 5.36 8.90 12.08
N ASN A 21 5.42 9.84 13.01
CA ASN A 21 6.27 9.75 14.20
C ASN A 21 5.60 9.07 15.39
N GLN A 22 4.30 8.77 15.34
CA GLN A 22 3.60 8.02 16.40
C GLN A 22 4.05 6.56 16.44
N GLU A 23 4.01 5.95 17.63
CA GLU A 23 4.41 4.55 17.82
C GLU A 23 3.48 3.58 17.09
N THR A 24 2.18 3.89 17.03
CA THR A 24 1.16 3.14 16.33
C THR A 24 0.41 4.04 15.36
N VAL A 25 -0.20 3.44 14.33
CA VAL A 25 -0.93 4.17 13.30
C VAL A 25 -2.29 4.58 13.85
N ASP A 26 -2.48 5.89 14.07
CA ASP A 26 -3.77 6.46 14.42
C ASP A 26 -4.59 6.73 13.15
N TRP A 27 -5.53 5.82 12.86
CA TRP A 27 -6.43 5.92 11.72
C TRP A 27 -7.27 7.20 11.73
N THR A 28 -7.57 7.76 12.90
CA THR A 28 -8.27 9.05 13.01
C THR A 28 -7.46 10.15 12.33
N SER A 29 -6.15 10.20 12.63
CA SER A 29 -5.23 11.14 12.00
C SER A 29 -5.04 10.85 10.50
N VAL A 30 -5.04 9.57 10.08
CA VAL A 30 -4.96 9.20 8.66
C VAL A 30 -6.18 9.73 7.88
N PHE A 31 -7.40 9.58 8.41
CA PHE A 31 -8.60 10.11 7.76
C PHE A 31 -8.63 11.64 7.74
N GLU A 32 -8.11 12.29 8.78
CA GLU A 32 -7.95 13.75 8.78
C GLU A 32 -6.99 14.22 7.69
N ILE A 33 -5.85 13.51 7.50
CA ILE A 33 -4.93 13.76 6.39
C ILE A 33 -5.65 13.62 5.04
N CYS A 34 -6.47 12.58 4.86
CA CYS A 34 -7.24 12.39 3.62
C CYS A 34 -8.19 13.56 3.34
N LYS A 35 -8.90 14.03 4.37
CA LYS A 35 -9.78 15.20 4.27
C LYS A 35 -9.00 16.45 3.89
N LEU A 36 -7.89 16.74 4.59
CA LEU A 36 -7.07 17.92 4.30
C LEU A 36 -6.50 17.88 2.88
N VAL A 37 -6.04 16.72 2.41
CA VAL A 37 -5.51 16.55 1.06
C VAL A 37 -6.58 16.80 0.00
N SER A 38 -7.79 16.30 0.18
CA SER A 38 -8.91 16.48 -0.77
C SER A 38 -9.40 17.93 -0.84
N GLN A 39 -9.36 18.65 0.29
CA GLN A 39 -9.83 20.04 0.37
C GLN A 39 -8.83 21.06 -0.19
N ASN A 40 -7.56 20.69 -0.36
CA ASN A 40 -6.50 21.59 -0.77
C ASN A 40 -6.02 21.30 -2.20
N LYS A 41 -6.02 22.32 -3.06
CA LYS A 41 -5.59 22.20 -4.47
C LYS A 41 -4.15 21.66 -4.64
N SER A 42 -3.24 21.97 -3.70
CA SER A 42 -1.86 21.45 -3.68
C SER A 42 -1.68 20.23 -2.77
N GLY A 43 -2.75 19.74 -2.14
CA GLY A 43 -2.68 18.76 -1.07
C GLY A 43 -2.06 17.43 -1.52
N ALA A 44 -2.49 16.91 -2.67
CA ALA A 44 -1.95 15.67 -3.23
C ALA A 44 -0.43 15.75 -3.45
N LYS A 45 0.03 16.85 -4.04
CA LYS A 45 1.44 17.10 -4.34
C LYS A 45 2.28 17.24 -3.08
N GLU A 46 1.76 17.94 -2.07
CA GLU A 46 2.45 18.13 -0.79
C GLU A 46 2.55 16.82 0.00
N ALA A 47 1.44 16.10 0.12
CA ALA A 47 1.40 14.80 0.77
C ALA A 47 2.33 13.80 0.08
N ARG A 48 2.25 13.68 -1.26
CA ARG A 48 3.10 12.77 -2.01
C ARG A 48 4.58 13.07 -1.82
N LYS A 49 5.01 14.33 -1.89
CA LYS A 49 6.44 14.69 -1.70
C LYS A 49 6.96 14.31 -0.32
N LEU A 50 6.18 14.56 0.73
CA LEU A 50 6.59 14.24 2.09
C LEU A 50 6.57 12.73 2.33
N LEU A 51 5.50 12.03 1.94
CA LEU A 51 5.39 10.59 2.09
C LEU A 51 6.48 9.85 1.31
N GLN A 52 6.77 10.28 0.08
CA GLN A 52 7.88 9.74 -0.71
C GLN A 52 9.22 9.86 0.03
N LYS A 53 9.49 11.01 0.65
CA LYS A 53 10.69 11.19 1.48
C LYS A 53 10.70 10.22 2.67
N LYS A 54 9.56 10.03 3.33
CA LYS A 54 9.43 9.14 4.50
C LYS A 54 9.50 7.66 4.13
N MET A 55 9.06 7.26 2.93
CA MET A 55 9.28 5.90 2.40
C MET A 55 10.77 5.59 2.20
N MET A 56 11.62 6.60 2.02
CA MET A 56 13.09 6.44 1.91
C MET A 56 13.82 6.60 3.25
N ASP A 57 13.11 6.66 4.37
CA ASP A 57 13.72 6.71 5.71
C ASP A 57 14.41 5.37 6.04
N ASN A 58 15.31 5.35 7.01
CA ASN A 58 15.95 4.10 7.47
C ASN A 58 15.08 3.35 8.49
N ASN A 59 14.10 4.02 9.10
CA ASN A 59 13.23 3.42 10.09
C ASN A 59 12.07 2.67 9.41
N PRO A 60 11.97 1.33 9.54
CA PRO A 60 10.93 0.55 8.88
C PRO A 60 9.51 0.91 9.35
N ARG A 61 9.35 1.38 10.60
CA ARG A 61 8.05 1.86 11.10
C ARG A 61 7.60 3.10 10.33
N ILE A 62 8.51 4.04 10.10
CA ILE A 62 8.24 5.25 9.32
C ILE A 62 7.88 4.89 7.88
N GLN A 63 8.63 3.96 7.27
CA GLN A 63 8.34 3.47 5.91
C GLN A 63 6.94 2.84 5.84
N MET A 64 6.60 1.96 6.79
CA MET A 64 5.31 1.26 6.86
C MET A 64 4.14 2.24 6.99
N THR A 65 4.18 3.14 7.99
CA THR A 65 3.12 4.15 8.18
C THR A 65 2.99 5.06 6.96
N SER A 66 4.09 5.38 6.27
CA SER A 66 4.05 6.20 5.06
C SER A 66 3.36 5.48 3.88
N LEU A 67 3.58 4.17 3.72
CA LEU A 67 2.87 3.35 2.75
C LEU A 67 1.38 3.25 3.09
N GLU A 68 1.02 3.10 4.37
CA GLU A 68 -0.37 3.06 4.81
C GLU A 68 -1.12 4.37 4.57
N ILE A 69 -0.52 5.52 4.89
CA ILE A 69 -1.13 6.82 4.58
C ILE A 69 -1.31 6.98 3.07
N MET A 70 -0.33 6.58 2.26
CA MET A 70 -0.45 6.64 0.80
C MET A 70 -1.60 5.75 0.28
N ASN A 71 -1.73 4.54 0.80
CA ASN A 71 -2.83 3.64 0.46
C ASN A 71 -4.18 4.25 0.81
N ALA A 72 -4.33 4.78 2.03
CA ALA A 72 -5.56 5.45 2.46
C ALA A 72 -5.93 6.64 1.57
N LEU A 73 -4.95 7.45 1.16
CA LEU A 73 -5.18 8.58 0.23
C LEU A 73 -5.72 8.11 -1.13
N ILE A 74 -5.15 7.03 -1.68
CA ILE A 74 -5.56 6.46 -2.97
C ILE A 74 -6.93 5.77 -2.87
N GLU A 75 -7.20 5.07 -1.77
CA GLU A 75 -8.49 4.42 -1.52
C GLU A 75 -9.61 5.46 -1.35
N ASN A 76 -9.32 6.55 -0.65
CA ASN A 76 -10.29 7.63 -0.41
C ASN A 76 -10.55 8.48 -1.65
N ASP A 77 -9.51 8.89 -2.39
CA ASP A 77 -9.66 9.74 -3.57
C ASP A 77 -8.56 9.48 -4.62
N TRP A 78 -8.69 8.37 -5.34
CA TRP A 78 -7.72 7.95 -6.35
C TRP A 78 -7.52 8.96 -7.47
N ARG A 79 -8.54 9.75 -7.83
CA ARG A 79 -8.48 10.72 -8.93
C ARG A 79 -7.57 11.87 -8.56
N THR A 80 -7.73 12.40 -7.35
CA THR A 80 -6.89 13.47 -6.81
C THR A 80 -5.41 13.04 -6.72
N MET A 81 -5.15 11.77 -6.40
CA MET A 81 -3.80 11.23 -6.29
C MET A 81 -3.17 10.76 -7.61
N GLN A 82 -3.95 10.61 -8.69
CA GLN A 82 -3.52 9.96 -9.93
C GLN A 82 -2.20 10.51 -10.48
N ALA A 83 -2.12 11.81 -10.70
CA ALA A 83 -0.94 12.45 -11.29
C ALA A 83 0.31 12.30 -10.41
N GLU A 84 0.14 12.26 -9.09
CA GLU A 84 1.22 12.22 -8.12
C GLU A 84 1.80 10.81 -7.94
N VAL A 85 0.94 9.79 -7.98
CA VAL A 85 1.28 8.36 -7.83
C VAL A 85 1.84 7.78 -9.13
N THR A 86 1.31 8.18 -10.30
CA THR A 86 1.84 7.68 -11.59
C THR A 86 3.01 8.50 -12.13
N ALA A 87 3.48 9.48 -11.35
CA ALA A 87 4.62 10.28 -11.75
C ALA A 87 5.90 9.45 -11.75
N LYS A 88 6.70 9.62 -12.82
CA LYS A 88 7.96 8.90 -13.02
C LYS A 88 8.90 8.98 -11.81
N SER A 89 9.04 10.16 -11.22
CA SER A 89 9.92 10.38 -10.06
C SER A 89 9.48 9.61 -8.82
N PHE A 90 8.18 9.32 -8.66
CA PHE A 90 7.69 8.50 -7.57
C PHE A 90 8.08 7.03 -7.77
N GLY A 91 7.77 6.48 -8.96
CA GLY A 91 8.14 5.09 -9.28
C GLY A 91 9.66 4.85 -9.27
N GLU A 92 10.49 5.81 -9.69
CA GLU A 92 11.95 5.71 -9.59
C GLU A 92 12.44 5.60 -8.14
N ASP A 93 11.85 6.33 -7.19
CA ASP A 93 12.19 6.22 -5.77
C ASP A 93 11.71 4.89 -5.17
N LEU A 94 10.51 4.43 -5.52
CA LEU A 94 10.02 3.11 -5.09
C LEU A 94 10.90 1.99 -5.65
N CYS A 95 11.38 2.11 -6.88
CA CYS A 95 12.34 1.19 -7.45
C CYS A 95 13.66 1.19 -6.65
N ARG A 96 14.13 2.35 -6.19
CA ARG A 96 15.33 2.41 -5.32
C ARG A 96 15.09 1.74 -3.97
N LEU A 97 13.93 1.94 -3.35
CA LEU A 97 13.54 1.23 -2.14
C LEU A 97 13.48 -0.28 -2.38
N ALA A 98 12.83 -0.70 -3.46
CA ALA A 98 12.72 -2.08 -3.89
C ALA A 98 14.06 -2.72 -4.26
N SER A 99 15.08 -1.96 -4.66
CA SER A 99 16.46 -2.42 -4.91
C SER A 99 17.34 -2.41 -3.65
N SER A 100 16.85 -1.87 -2.53
CA SER A 100 17.64 -1.82 -1.30
C SER A 100 17.87 -3.22 -0.74
N LYS A 101 19.11 -3.51 -0.34
CA LYS A 101 19.49 -4.79 0.30
C LYS A 101 19.18 -4.82 1.79
N SER A 102 19.00 -3.65 2.40
CA SER A 102 18.75 -3.48 3.85
C SER A 102 17.31 -3.12 4.15
N ILE A 103 16.42 -3.20 3.16
CA ILE A 103 14.99 -3.01 3.38
C ILE A 103 14.46 -4.10 4.31
N ASP A 104 13.62 -3.68 5.25
CA ASP A 104 12.95 -4.61 6.16
C ASP A 104 12.00 -5.54 5.38
N PRO A 105 11.97 -6.86 5.67
CA PRO A 105 11.10 -7.80 4.97
C PRO A 105 9.62 -7.42 4.99
N ALA A 106 9.09 -6.92 6.11
CA ALA A 106 7.69 -6.54 6.21
C ALA A 106 7.39 -5.31 5.34
N VAL A 107 8.33 -4.36 5.27
CA VAL A 107 8.21 -3.20 4.36
C VAL A 107 8.25 -3.65 2.90
N MET A 108 9.10 -4.61 2.54
CA MET A 108 9.14 -5.16 1.18
C MET A 108 7.81 -5.82 0.79
N VAL A 109 7.20 -6.61 1.69
CA VAL A 109 5.87 -7.21 1.48
C VAL A 109 4.82 -6.12 1.29
N LYS A 110 4.76 -5.13 2.19
CA LYS A 110 3.79 -4.03 2.09
C LYS A 110 3.96 -3.23 0.81
N LEU A 111 5.18 -2.95 0.41
CA LEU A 111 5.48 -2.25 -0.83
C LEU A 111 4.99 -3.04 -2.04
N ALA A 112 5.21 -4.35 -2.07
CA ALA A 112 4.75 -5.22 -3.15
C ALA A 112 3.22 -5.25 -3.27
N GLU A 113 2.51 -5.38 -2.14
CA GLU A 113 1.05 -5.32 -2.08
C GLU A 113 0.51 -3.97 -2.55
N SER A 114 1.14 -2.89 -2.10
CA SER A 114 0.73 -1.52 -2.45
C SER A 114 0.93 -1.27 -3.93
N LEU A 115 2.07 -1.67 -4.51
CA LEU A 115 2.37 -1.57 -5.94
C LEU A 115 1.38 -2.37 -6.79
N ASP A 116 1.09 -3.62 -6.44
CA ASP A 116 0.08 -4.43 -7.14
C ASP A 116 -1.28 -3.71 -7.15
N GLY A 117 -1.72 -3.19 -5.99
CA GLY A 117 -2.96 -2.44 -5.86
C GLY A 117 -2.98 -1.14 -6.68
N TRP A 118 -1.90 -0.37 -6.66
CA TRP A 118 -1.80 0.90 -7.40
C TRP A 118 -1.73 0.68 -8.91
N ILE A 119 -1.00 -0.34 -9.37
CA ILE A 119 -0.92 -0.69 -10.79
C ILE A 119 -2.31 -1.05 -11.30
N VAL A 120 -3.02 -1.95 -10.61
CA VAL A 120 -4.39 -2.33 -10.98
C VAL A 120 -5.32 -1.12 -10.97
N ARG A 121 -5.22 -0.24 -9.96
CA ARG A 121 -6.06 0.95 -9.84
C ARG A 121 -5.89 1.93 -11.02
N TYR A 122 -4.66 2.11 -11.48
CA TYR A 122 -4.32 3.15 -12.46
C TYR A 122 -4.10 2.62 -13.89
N GLN A 123 -4.17 1.31 -14.08
CA GLN A 123 -4.09 0.69 -15.40
C GLN A 123 -5.20 1.24 -16.31
N GLY A 124 -4.83 1.65 -17.52
CA GLY A 124 -5.77 2.18 -18.52
C GLY A 124 -6.21 3.63 -18.32
N VAL A 125 -5.97 4.23 -17.14
CA VAL A 125 -6.24 5.66 -16.88
C VAL A 125 -4.97 6.51 -16.80
N SER A 126 -3.82 5.92 -16.50
CA SER A 126 -2.53 6.61 -16.47
C SER A 126 -1.37 5.72 -16.89
N LYS A 127 -0.20 6.33 -17.07
CA LYS A 127 1.08 5.68 -17.36
C LYS A 127 1.67 5.07 -16.09
N THR A 128 1.59 3.74 -15.95
CA THR A 128 2.01 3.00 -14.74
C THR A 128 3.39 2.34 -14.88
N GLU A 129 4.13 2.57 -15.95
CA GLU A 129 5.37 1.87 -16.27
C GLU A 129 6.45 2.04 -15.18
N ALA A 130 6.47 3.20 -14.52
CA ALA A 130 7.41 3.43 -13.41
C ALA A 130 7.06 2.61 -12.16
N LEU A 131 5.77 2.34 -11.91
CA LEU A 131 5.32 1.47 -10.81
C LEU A 131 5.60 0.00 -11.14
N VAL A 132 5.33 -0.41 -12.39
CA VAL A 132 5.61 -1.77 -12.87
C VAL A 132 7.10 -2.11 -12.74
N LYS A 133 7.99 -1.18 -13.10
CA LYS A 133 9.43 -1.36 -12.90
C LYS A 133 9.82 -1.56 -11.44
N ALA A 134 9.21 -0.83 -10.52
CA ALA A 134 9.46 -1.03 -9.09
C ALA A 134 9.00 -2.43 -8.64
N GLN A 135 7.87 -2.91 -9.15
CA GLN A 135 7.34 -4.25 -8.83
C GLN A 135 8.22 -5.37 -9.40
N GLU A 136 8.70 -5.23 -10.64
CA GLU A 136 9.64 -6.17 -11.26
C GLU A 136 10.94 -6.30 -10.46
N GLU A 137 11.43 -5.19 -9.90
CA GLU A 137 12.64 -5.20 -9.07
C GLU A 137 12.44 -5.97 -7.75
N ILE A 138 11.25 -5.93 -7.15
CA ILE A 138 10.91 -6.77 -5.99
C ILE A 138 10.95 -8.25 -6.37
N VAL A 139 10.36 -8.62 -7.51
CA VAL A 139 10.35 -10.01 -7.99
C VAL A 139 11.77 -10.51 -8.26
N LYS A 140 12.62 -9.65 -8.83
CA LYS A 140 14.03 -9.94 -9.04
C LYS A 140 14.77 -10.16 -7.72
N GLN A 141 14.55 -9.32 -6.71
CA GLN A 141 15.13 -9.55 -5.38
C GLN A 141 14.70 -10.88 -4.77
N ALA A 142 13.42 -11.27 -4.94
CA ALA A 142 12.88 -12.51 -4.40
C ALA A 142 13.37 -13.78 -5.13
N THR A 143 13.83 -13.65 -6.37
CA THR A 143 14.28 -14.79 -7.20
C THR A 143 15.80 -14.97 -7.24
N MET A 144 16.56 -13.96 -6.80
CA MET A 144 18.03 -14.04 -6.75
C MET A 144 18.50 -15.01 -5.64
N PRO A 145 19.43 -15.94 -5.94
CA PRO A 145 20.02 -16.82 -4.92
C PRO A 145 20.74 -15.98 -3.86
N ARG A 146 20.27 -16.03 -2.61
CA ARG A 146 21.00 -15.45 -1.47
C ARG A 146 22.32 -16.21 -1.33
N ARG A 147 23.43 -15.63 -1.79
CA ARG A 147 24.78 -16.19 -1.55
C ARG A 147 25.02 -16.13 -0.04
N GLY A 148 24.94 -17.29 0.60
CA GLY A 148 25.09 -17.43 2.04
C GLY A 148 26.45 -16.93 2.52
N ILE A 149 26.41 -16.07 3.54
CA ILE A 149 27.50 -15.97 4.51
C ILE A 149 26.95 -16.60 5.79
N ARG A 150 27.63 -17.66 6.23
CA ARG A 150 27.28 -18.52 7.37
C ARG A 150 27.71 -17.85 8.69
N GLN A 151 26.94 -18.14 9.76
CA GLN A 151 27.11 -17.82 11.19
C GLN A 151 26.60 -16.41 11.58
N SER A 152 25.69 -16.20 12.54
CA SER A 152 25.16 -17.03 13.62
C SER A 152 23.91 -16.36 14.24
N LEU A 153 23.11 -17.16 14.96
CA LEU A 153 21.88 -16.87 15.71
C LEU A 153 20.59 -17.03 14.90
N GLU A 154 19.87 -18.10 15.23
CA GLU A 154 18.54 -18.46 14.72
C GLU A 154 17.58 -17.28 14.85
N GLN A 155 17.41 -16.53 13.77
CA GLN A 155 16.13 -15.91 13.45
C GLN A 155 15.53 -16.72 12.30
N PRO A 156 14.22 -17.03 12.34
CA PRO A 156 13.59 -17.77 11.24
C PRO A 156 13.89 -17.03 9.94
N GLU A 157 14.49 -17.73 8.97
CA GLU A 157 14.75 -17.14 7.66
C GLU A 157 13.43 -16.65 7.08
N VAL A 158 13.23 -15.34 7.07
CA VAL A 158 12.02 -14.73 6.53
C VAL A 158 12.04 -14.93 5.01
N ASN A 159 11.33 -15.96 4.55
CA ASN A 159 11.12 -16.23 3.13
C ASN A 159 10.05 -15.27 2.60
N ILE A 160 10.51 -14.10 2.15
CA ILE A 160 9.65 -13.01 1.65
C ILE A 160 8.72 -13.50 0.53
N ARG A 161 9.19 -14.41 -0.33
CA ARG A 161 8.38 -14.98 -1.42
C ARG A 161 7.17 -15.73 -0.90
N GLU A 162 7.37 -16.56 0.11
CA GLU A 162 6.31 -17.34 0.75
C GLU A 162 5.34 -16.44 1.50
N MET A 163 5.81 -15.41 2.21
CA MET A 163 4.93 -14.44 2.87
C MET A 163 4.05 -13.67 1.89
N ILE A 164 4.61 -13.22 0.76
CA ILE A 164 3.84 -12.56 -0.31
C ILE A 164 2.80 -13.53 -0.87
N GLU A 165 3.17 -14.79 -1.10
CA GLU A 165 2.25 -15.81 -1.62
C GLU A 165 1.11 -16.12 -0.63
N VAL A 166 1.42 -16.24 0.66
CA VAL A 166 0.43 -16.39 1.73
C VAL A 166 -0.51 -15.19 1.81
N ALA A 167 0.02 -13.96 1.75
CA ALA A 167 -0.79 -12.74 1.78
C ALA A 167 -1.71 -12.61 0.56
N LYS A 168 -1.23 -13.01 -0.63
CA LYS A 168 -2.06 -13.07 -1.85
C LYS A 168 -3.19 -14.10 -1.71
N ASN A 169 -2.88 -15.28 -1.17
CA ASN A 169 -3.87 -16.32 -0.96
C ASN A 169 -4.94 -15.91 0.06
N SER A 170 -4.54 -15.28 1.18
CA SER A 170 -5.48 -14.81 2.19
C SER A 170 -6.40 -13.70 1.65
N ALA A 171 -5.86 -12.74 0.91
CA ALA A 171 -6.65 -11.69 0.26
C ALA A 171 -7.64 -12.27 -0.76
N GLN A 172 -7.24 -13.29 -1.53
CA GLN A 172 -8.11 -13.97 -2.48
C GLN A 172 -9.27 -14.70 -1.79
N VAL A 173 -8.99 -15.44 -0.72
CA VAL A 173 -10.03 -16.15 0.07
C VAL A 173 -11.00 -15.15 0.71
N LEU A 174 -10.51 -14.04 1.25
CA LEU A 174 -11.35 -12.98 1.80
C LEU A 174 -12.25 -12.36 0.72
N SER A 175 -11.69 -12.03 -0.44
CA SER A 175 -12.45 -11.50 -1.57
C SER A 175 -13.54 -12.46 -2.04
N GLN A 176 -13.23 -13.76 -2.14
CA GLN A 176 -14.22 -14.80 -2.43
C GLN A 176 -15.30 -14.87 -1.35
N THR A 177 -14.92 -14.87 -0.07
CA THR A 177 -15.88 -14.89 1.05
C THR A 177 -16.81 -13.68 1.02
N LEU A 178 -16.28 -12.48 0.76
CA LEU A 178 -17.09 -11.26 0.64
C LEU A 178 -18.07 -11.33 -0.54
N SER A 179 -17.68 -11.97 -1.65
CA SER A 179 -18.56 -12.18 -2.80
C SER A 179 -19.75 -13.11 -2.50
N PHE A 180 -19.60 -14.03 -1.54
CA PHE A 180 -20.70 -14.88 -1.06
C PHE A 180 -21.60 -14.19 -0.04
N THR A 181 -21.14 -13.10 0.58
CA THR A 181 -21.92 -12.36 1.60
C THR A 181 -22.66 -11.15 1.05
N ASP A 182 -22.72 -10.94 -0.27
CA ASP A 182 -23.52 -9.86 -0.87
C ASP A 182 -25.02 -10.12 -0.65
N PRO A 183 -25.68 -9.42 0.30
CA PRO A 183 -27.07 -9.70 0.65
C PRO A 183 -28.05 -9.27 -0.47
N THR A 184 -27.55 -8.65 -1.54
CA THR A 184 -28.38 -8.20 -2.68
C THR A 184 -28.45 -9.18 -3.83
N LYS A 185 -27.68 -10.29 -3.81
CA LYS A 185 -27.60 -11.25 -4.92
C LYS A 185 -28.20 -12.62 -4.69
N GLU A 186 -28.40 -13.06 -3.44
CA GLU A 186 -29.12 -14.30 -3.19
C GLU A 186 -30.59 -14.04 -2.87
N ASP A 187 -31.42 -14.13 -3.90
CA ASP A 187 -32.86 -14.30 -3.75
C ASP A 187 -33.09 -15.70 -3.14
N ILE A 188 -33.08 -15.77 -1.81
CA ILE A 188 -33.19 -16.99 -0.98
C ILE A 188 -34.40 -17.83 -1.39
N SER A 189 -35.42 -17.21 -1.99
CA SER A 189 -36.61 -17.88 -2.56
C SER A 189 -36.28 -18.86 -3.69
N LYS A 190 -35.15 -18.73 -4.38
CA LYS A 190 -34.76 -19.57 -5.54
C LYS A 190 -33.79 -20.69 -5.18
N ASN A 191 -33.33 -20.76 -3.93
CA ASN A 191 -32.45 -21.82 -3.50
C ASN A 191 -33.24 -23.13 -3.34
N THR A 192 -33.06 -24.05 -4.29
CA THR A 192 -33.77 -25.34 -4.32
C THR A 192 -33.52 -26.20 -3.08
N LEU A 193 -32.37 -26.06 -2.43
CA LEU A 193 -32.06 -26.77 -1.17
C LEU A 193 -32.88 -26.22 0.01
N ILE A 194 -33.24 -24.93 -0.02
CA ILE A 194 -34.11 -24.30 0.98
C ILE A 194 -35.57 -24.66 0.72
N GLN A 195 -36.00 -24.69 -0.55
CA GLN A 195 -37.36 -25.07 -0.92
C GLN A 195 -37.71 -26.52 -0.55
N VAL A 196 -36.77 -27.46 -0.73
CA VAL A 196 -36.99 -28.87 -0.34
C VAL A 196 -37.22 -29.00 1.17
N ARG A 197 -36.62 -28.13 2.00
CA ARG A 197 -36.80 -28.16 3.45
C ARG A 197 -38.13 -27.55 3.91
N ILE A 198 -38.72 -26.66 3.11
CA ILE A 198 -40.05 -26.08 3.38
C ILE A 198 -41.15 -27.06 2.97
N LEU A 199 -41.00 -27.77 1.84
CA LEU A 199 -41.98 -28.74 1.34
C LEU A 199 -42.07 -30.03 2.18
N CYS A 200 -41.02 -30.42 2.90
CA CYS A 200 -41.07 -31.56 3.83
C CYS A 200 -41.63 -31.22 5.23
N LYS A 201 -42.17 -30.01 5.43
CA LYS A 201 -42.77 -29.56 6.70
C LYS A 201 -44.26 -29.19 6.59
N MET A 202 -44.90 -29.42 5.45
CA MET A 202 -46.36 -29.41 5.27
C MET A 202 -46.86 -30.84 5.08
#